data_AF-A0A350QQ57-F1
#
_entry.id   AF-A0A350QQ57-F1
#
_cell.length_a   1.000
_cell.length_b   1.000
_cell.length_c   1.000
_cell.angle_alpha   90.00
_cell.angle_beta   90.00
_cell.angle_gamma   90.00
#
_symmetry.space_group_name_H-M   'P 1'
#
loop_
_entity.id
_entity.type
_entity.pdbx_description
1 polymer ?
#
loop_
_entity_poly.entity_id
_entity_poly.type
_entity_poly.pdbx_seq_one_letter_code
_entity_poly.pdbx_strand_id
1 'polypeptide(L)'
;MSFEESAKKLKTLTGGAGRPRNRRLLQFRERLIKLFVLGCAIFSVATTASIIFVLSSETLSFFRTNTSVASESTTLTVTSQQIDEAPTLENWRIVDSTKQESLLTDGDFKAVTTESGTVLVPTDELSKIDDDDGTVTGWKETGARHAEVGLGEFLGGTEWNPLLGEEKQFGIWPLISGTLLITAIAAVFALPIGLITAIFLSEYAPERLRNTVKPILEILAGIPTVVFGFFALTVLTPGLNWMGELYNSLAKGELVFDTYNAMSAGLAVGIMILPIVSSLAEDALRAVPKSLRDGAFALGATRLDV
;
A
#
# COMPACT_ATOMS: atom_id res chain seq x y z
N MET A 1 36.29 -0.56 -68.52
CA MET A 1 36.25 -1.57 -67.45
C MET A 1 34.81 -2.04 -67.35
N SER A 2 34.52 -3.25 -67.82
CA SER A 2 33.17 -3.76 -68.06
C SER A 2 32.45 -4.05 -66.73
N PHE A 3 31.13 -3.86 -66.68
CA PHE A 3 30.28 -4.22 -65.52
C PHE A 3 30.51 -5.67 -65.07
N GLU A 4 30.87 -6.54 -66.03
CA GLU A 4 31.19 -7.94 -65.82
C GLU A 4 32.51 -8.15 -65.03
N GLU A 5 33.46 -7.24 -65.20
CA GLU A 5 34.74 -7.21 -64.50
C GLU A 5 34.57 -6.75 -63.05
N SER A 6 33.71 -5.76 -62.82
CA SER A 6 33.29 -5.31 -61.48
C SER A 6 32.48 -6.39 -60.76
N ALA A 7 31.60 -7.10 -61.46
CA ALA A 7 30.85 -8.22 -60.90
C ALA A 7 31.75 -9.42 -60.56
N LYS A 8 32.77 -9.71 -61.39
CA LYS A 8 33.81 -10.71 -61.09
C LYS A 8 34.65 -10.31 -59.88
N LYS A 9 35.03 -9.02 -59.75
CA LYS A 9 35.73 -8.49 -58.57
C LYS A 9 34.88 -8.58 -57.30
N LEU A 10 33.58 -8.29 -57.37
CA LEU A 10 32.69 -8.42 -56.23
C LEU A 10 32.50 -9.88 -55.80
N LYS A 11 32.40 -10.82 -56.75
CA LYS A 11 32.33 -12.27 -56.48
C LYS A 11 33.63 -12.83 -55.89
N THR A 12 34.79 -12.31 -56.29
CA THR A 12 36.08 -12.70 -55.70
C THR A 12 36.28 -12.11 -54.32
N LEU A 13 35.78 -10.90 -54.04
CA LEU A 13 35.82 -10.28 -52.71
C LEU A 13 34.80 -10.90 -51.72
N THR A 14 33.68 -11.43 -52.21
CA THR A 14 32.67 -12.13 -51.38
C THR A 14 32.87 -13.64 -51.31
N GLY A 15 33.79 -14.20 -52.11
CA GLY A 15 34.15 -15.62 -52.14
C GLY A 15 34.83 -16.16 -50.87
N GLY A 16 35.03 -15.32 -49.85
CA GLY A 16 35.63 -15.68 -48.56
C GLY A 16 34.75 -15.41 -47.33
N ALA A 17 33.48 -15.03 -47.49
CA ALA A 17 32.57 -14.93 -46.34
C ALA A 17 32.12 -16.34 -45.94
N GLY A 18 32.84 -16.95 -45.00
CA GLY A 18 32.55 -18.29 -44.49
C GLY A 18 31.08 -18.45 -44.13
N ARG A 19 30.37 -19.36 -44.83
CA ARG A 19 29.04 -19.80 -44.46
C ARG A 19 29.07 -20.28 -43.01
N PRO A 20 28.14 -19.87 -42.12
CA PRO A 20 28.15 -20.32 -40.74
C PRO A 20 28.05 -21.85 -40.70
N ARG A 21 29.13 -22.49 -40.25
CA ARG A 21 29.42 -23.92 -40.38
C ARG A 21 28.48 -24.83 -39.57
N ASN A 22 27.54 -24.30 -38.79
CA ASN A 22 26.66 -25.12 -37.94
C ASN A 22 25.25 -24.53 -37.73
N ARG A 23 24.40 -24.63 -38.76
CA ARG A 23 22.98 -24.22 -38.72
C ARG A 23 22.18 -24.89 -37.59
N ARG A 24 22.55 -26.12 -37.19
CA ARG A 24 21.92 -26.87 -36.09
C ARG A 24 22.20 -26.27 -34.71
N LEU A 25 23.41 -25.74 -34.46
CA LEU A 25 23.74 -25.10 -33.17
C LEU A 25 23.00 -23.78 -32.97
N LEU A 26 22.81 -23.00 -34.04
CA LEU A 26 22.03 -21.76 -34.00
C LEU A 26 20.55 -22.05 -33.67
N GLN A 27 19.96 -23.05 -34.32
CA GLN A 27 18.58 -23.49 -34.04
C GLN A 27 18.41 -24.03 -32.62
N PHE A 28 19.42 -24.74 -32.09
CA PHE A 28 19.41 -25.23 -30.72
C PHE A 28 19.46 -24.07 -29.71
N ARG A 29 20.36 -23.10 -29.90
CA ARG A 29 20.43 -21.89 -29.05
C ARG A 29 19.14 -21.08 -29.09
N GLU A 30 18.52 -20.95 -30.25
CA GLU A 30 17.24 -20.24 -30.39
C GLU A 30 16.09 -20.96 -29.65
N ARG A 31 16.03 -22.30 -29.73
CA ARG A 31 15.06 -23.10 -28.95
C ARG A 31 15.29 -22.96 -27.45
N LEU A 32 16.56 -22.93 -27.02
CA LEU A 32 16.92 -22.81 -25.62
C LEU A 32 16.51 -21.44 -25.05
N ILE A 33 16.73 -20.35 -25.79
CA ILE A 33 16.25 -19.00 -25.42
C ILE A 33 14.73 -18.98 -25.35
N LYS A 34 14.02 -19.54 -26.34
CA LYS A 34 12.55 -19.59 -26.33
C LYS A 34 12.00 -20.37 -25.13
N LEU A 35 12.60 -21.51 -24.81
CA LEU A 35 12.23 -22.31 -23.64
C LEU A 35 12.51 -21.57 -22.33
N PHE A 36 13.64 -20.86 -22.24
CA PHE A 36 13.97 -20.06 -21.07
C PHE A 36 12.99 -18.91 -20.86
N VAL A 37 12.67 -18.16 -21.91
CA VAL A 37 11.68 -17.06 -21.85
C VAL A 37 10.29 -17.59 -21.51
N LEU A 38 9.88 -18.72 -22.11
CA LEU A 38 8.62 -19.39 -21.78
C LEU A 38 8.60 -19.83 -20.31
N GLY A 39 9.70 -20.42 -19.82
CA GLY A 39 9.85 -20.83 -18.43
C GLY A 39 9.74 -19.64 -17.45
N CYS A 40 10.39 -18.52 -17.78
CA CYS A 40 10.31 -17.29 -17.00
C CYS A 40 8.87 -16.73 -16.97
N ALA A 41 8.18 -16.73 -18.11
CA ALA A 41 6.79 -16.30 -18.21
C ALA A 41 5.85 -17.19 -17.39
N ILE A 42 5.99 -18.52 -17.49
CA ILE A 42 5.19 -19.48 -16.71
C ILE A 42 5.46 -19.30 -15.22
N PHE A 43 6.72 -19.15 -14.82
CA PHE A 43 7.10 -18.92 -13.43
C PHE A 43 6.46 -17.64 -12.88
N SER A 44 6.56 -16.53 -13.61
CA SER A 44 5.92 -15.26 -13.21
C SER A 44 4.41 -15.41 -13.04
N VAL A 45 3.72 -16.04 -13.99
CA VAL A 45 2.26 -16.27 -13.91
C VAL A 45 1.92 -17.17 -12.72
N ALA A 46 2.70 -18.22 -12.46
CA ALA A 46 2.50 -19.12 -11.34
C ALA A 46 2.68 -18.40 -9.99
N THR A 47 3.69 -17.52 -9.87
CA THR A 47 3.88 -16.71 -8.66
C THR A 47 2.69 -15.77 -8.44
N THR A 48 2.23 -15.07 -9.49
CA THR A 48 1.05 -14.19 -9.39
C THR A 48 -0.19 -14.98 -8.99
N ALA A 49 -0.44 -16.14 -9.58
CA ALA A 49 -1.57 -17.00 -9.23
C ALA A 49 -1.47 -17.48 -7.78
N SER A 50 -0.28 -17.83 -7.30
CA SER A 50 -0.04 -18.27 -5.92
C SER A 50 -0.34 -17.16 -4.91
N ILE A 51 0.10 -15.93 -5.20
CA ILE A 51 -0.20 -14.75 -4.36
C ILE A 51 -1.72 -14.54 -4.27
N ILE A 52 -2.42 -14.56 -5.40
CA ILE A 52 -3.88 -14.38 -5.43
C ILE A 52 -4.57 -15.49 -4.64
N PHE A 53 -4.14 -16.74 -4.79
CA PHE A 53 -4.71 -17.87 -4.07
C PHE A 53 -4.54 -17.73 -2.55
N VAL A 54 -3.32 -17.44 -2.08
CA VAL A 54 -3.03 -17.26 -0.65
C VAL A 54 -3.84 -16.10 -0.07
N LEU A 55 -3.86 -14.94 -0.72
CA LEU A 55 -4.62 -13.78 -0.25
C LEU A 55 -6.12 -14.08 -0.19
N SER A 56 -6.63 -14.80 -1.18
CA SER A 56 -8.05 -15.19 -1.24
C SER A 56 -8.40 -16.20 -0.13
N SER A 57 -7.55 -17.19 0.12
CA SER A 57 -7.78 -18.17 1.19
C SER A 57 -7.73 -17.54 2.57
N GLU A 58 -6.80 -16.62 2.81
CA GLU A 58 -6.69 -15.92 4.10
C GLU A 58 -7.89 -14.99 4.32
N THR A 59 -8.32 -14.28 3.27
CA THR A 59 -9.51 -13.42 3.35
C THR A 59 -10.77 -14.23 3.66
N LEU A 60 -10.98 -15.37 2.99
CA LEU A 60 -12.11 -16.25 3.28
C LEU A 60 -12.01 -16.88 4.68
N SER A 61 -10.80 -17.21 5.15
CA SER A 61 -10.55 -17.72 6.50
C SER A 61 -10.92 -16.71 7.57
N PHE A 62 -10.54 -15.44 7.38
CA PHE A 62 -10.90 -14.33 8.27
C PHE A 62 -12.43 -14.23 8.45
N PHE A 63 -13.18 -14.17 7.35
CA PHE A 63 -14.64 -14.06 7.44
C PHE A 63 -15.30 -15.34 7.96
N ARG A 64 -14.80 -16.52 7.59
CA ARG A 64 -15.36 -17.80 8.07
C ARG A 64 -15.17 -17.98 9.57
N THR A 65 -13.98 -17.71 10.08
CA THR A 65 -13.63 -17.86 11.50
C THR A 65 -14.45 -16.91 12.37
N ASN A 66 -14.57 -15.64 11.95
CA ASN A 66 -15.33 -14.63 12.68
C ASN A 66 -16.84 -14.92 12.65
N THR A 67 -17.38 -15.51 11.57
CA THR A 67 -18.79 -15.94 11.52
C THR A 67 -19.10 -17.19 12.35
N SER A 68 -18.14 -18.10 12.56
CA SER A 68 -18.37 -19.34 13.33
C SER A 68 -18.26 -19.16 14.84
N VAL A 69 -17.42 -18.23 15.31
CA VAL A 69 -17.28 -17.92 16.74
C VAL A 69 -18.54 -17.23 17.31
N ALA A 70 -19.30 -16.52 16.47
CA ALA A 70 -20.59 -15.93 16.85
C ALA A 70 -21.66 -16.96 17.30
N SER A 71 -21.46 -18.26 17.06
CA SER A 71 -22.38 -19.32 17.51
C SER A 71 -21.93 -20.05 18.78
N GLU A 72 -20.74 -19.76 19.32
CA GLU A 72 -20.20 -20.50 20.46
C GLU A 72 -19.81 -19.54 21.58
N SER A 73 -20.83 -19.11 22.33
CA SER A 73 -20.63 -18.42 23.61
C SER A 73 -20.04 -19.41 24.61
N THR A 74 -18.71 -19.42 24.79
CA THR A 74 -18.06 -20.24 25.83
C THR A 74 -18.53 -19.77 27.21
N THR A 75 -19.46 -20.49 27.82
CA THR A 75 -19.94 -20.24 29.18
C THR A 75 -19.07 -21.00 30.15
N LEU A 76 -18.11 -20.31 30.77
CA LEU A 76 -17.39 -20.82 31.92
C LEU A 76 -18.25 -20.58 33.16
N THR A 77 -18.85 -21.65 33.69
CA THR A 77 -19.62 -21.60 34.94
C THR A 77 -18.64 -21.58 36.11
N VAL A 78 -18.39 -20.39 36.67
CA VAL A 78 -17.64 -20.27 37.93
C VAL A 78 -18.54 -20.70 39.06
N THR A 79 -18.24 -21.85 39.69
CA THR A 79 -18.98 -22.35 40.85
C THR A 79 -18.66 -21.45 42.05
N SER A 80 -19.66 -20.76 42.57
CA SER A 80 -19.58 -19.93 43.77
C SER A 80 -19.24 -20.79 45.00
N GLN A 81 -17.97 -20.98 45.30
CA GLN A 81 -17.58 -21.49 46.60
C GLN A 81 -16.46 -20.61 47.17
N GLN A 82 -16.82 -19.86 48.21
CA GLN A 82 -16.06 -18.84 48.94
C GLN A 82 -15.92 -17.46 48.27
N ILE A 83 -16.99 -16.66 48.35
CA ILE A 83 -16.91 -15.19 48.20
C ILE A 83 -17.00 -14.48 49.58
N ASP A 84 -17.34 -15.19 50.67
CA ASP A 84 -17.63 -14.52 51.94
C ASP A 84 -16.41 -14.16 52.82
N GLU A 85 -15.19 -14.55 52.45
CA GLU A 85 -13.98 -14.15 53.21
C GLU A 85 -12.78 -13.93 52.29
N ALA A 86 -12.82 -12.89 51.44
CA ALA A 86 -11.59 -12.31 50.92
C ALA A 86 -11.07 -11.29 51.95
N PRO A 87 -9.81 -11.39 52.42
CA PRO A 87 -9.25 -10.36 53.29
C PRO A 87 -9.28 -9.02 52.55
N THR A 88 -9.81 -7.99 53.20
CA THR A 88 -9.79 -6.60 52.71
C THR A 88 -8.39 -6.29 52.15
N LEU A 89 -8.28 -6.12 50.84
CA LEU A 89 -7.02 -5.89 50.14
C LEU A 89 -6.56 -4.44 50.37
N GLU A 90 -6.13 -4.13 51.60
CA GLU A 90 -5.44 -2.87 51.89
C GLU A 90 -3.99 -2.91 51.39
N ASN A 91 -3.58 -1.91 50.62
CA ASN A 91 -2.18 -1.59 50.25
C ASN A 91 -1.49 -2.42 49.15
N TRP A 92 -2.19 -2.89 48.13
CA TRP A 92 -1.54 -3.40 46.90
C TRP A 92 -1.31 -2.27 45.90
N ARG A 93 -0.08 -2.15 45.35
CA ARG A 93 0.31 -1.13 44.35
C ARG A 93 0.78 -1.83 43.07
N ILE A 94 0.16 -1.53 41.93
CA ILE A 94 0.70 -1.92 40.62
C ILE A 94 1.75 -0.89 40.22
N VAL A 95 2.97 -1.35 39.88
CA VAL A 95 4.01 -0.50 39.28
C VAL A 95 3.88 -0.66 37.76
N ASP A 96 3.12 0.23 37.14
CA ASP A 96 3.15 0.40 35.67
C ASP A 96 4.45 1.11 35.31
N SER A 97 5.27 0.51 34.43
CA SER A 97 6.55 1.07 34.02
C SER A 97 6.44 2.36 33.18
N THR A 98 5.23 2.83 32.87
CA THR A 98 5.03 3.88 31.87
C THR A 98 3.98 4.96 32.16
N LYS A 99 3.12 4.84 33.18
CA LYS A 99 2.19 5.92 33.57
C LYS A 99 1.95 6.01 35.08
N GLN A 100 1.66 7.23 35.54
CA GLN A 100 1.51 7.65 36.94
C GLN A 100 0.60 6.76 37.79
N GLU A 101 0.97 6.67 39.08
CA GLU A 101 0.25 5.98 40.15
C GLU A 101 -1.26 6.33 40.18
N SER A 102 -2.11 5.41 39.71
CA SER A 102 -3.54 5.44 39.98
C SER A 102 -3.85 4.51 41.16
N LEU A 103 -4.48 5.07 42.20
CA LEU A 103 -5.01 4.31 43.34
C LEU A 103 -6.28 3.58 42.88
N LEU A 104 -6.31 2.26 43.06
CA LEU A 104 -7.50 1.45 42.80
C LEU A 104 -8.52 1.66 43.92
N THR A 105 -9.80 1.78 43.55
CA THR A 105 -10.90 1.92 44.52
C THR A 105 -11.50 0.55 44.77
N ASP A 106 -11.94 0.29 46.01
CA ASP A 106 -12.56 -0.98 46.38
C ASP A 106 -13.78 -1.27 45.46
N GLY A 107 -13.73 -2.39 44.72
CA GLY A 107 -14.74 -2.76 43.72
C GLY A 107 -14.25 -2.91 42.27
N ASP A 108 -13.03 -2.46 41.95
CA ASP A 108 -12.50 -2.51 40.57
C ASP A 108 -12.13 -3.93 40.09
N PHE A 109 -11.89 -4.88 41.01
CA PHE A 109 -11.50 -6.26 40.71
C PHE A 109 -12.22 -7.28 41.59
N LYS A 110 -12.47 -8.48 41.07
CA LYS A 110 -12.96 -9.64 41.81
C LYS A 110 -11.94 -10.78 41.79
N ALA A 111 -11.69 -11.38 42.94
CA ALA A 111 -10.85 -12.56 43.06
C ALA A 111 -11.63 -13.80 42.59
N VAL A 112 -11.18 -14.43 41.51
CA VAL A 112 -11.69 -15.71 41.01
C VAL A 112 -10.69 -16.80 41.37
N THR A 113 -11.09 -17.72 42.25
CA THR A 113 -10.27 -18.86 42.66
C THR A 113 -10.57 -20.05 41.77
N THR A 114 -9.55 -20.53 41.05
CA THR A 114 -9.59 -21.78 40.27
C THR A 114 -8.75 -22.85 40.96
N GLU A 115 -8.86 -24.11 40.54
CA GLU A 115 -8.05 -25.23 41.06
C GLU A 115 -6.53 -25.00 40.94
N SER A 116 -6.11 -24.07 40.09
CA SER A 116 -4.70 -23.72 39.83
C SER A 116 -4.22 -22.46 40.55
N GLY A 117 -5.09 -21.74 41.27
CA GLY A 117 -4.76 -20.52 42.00
C GLY A 117 -5.84 -19.43 41.90
N THR A 118 -5.67 -18.37 42.69
CA THR A 118 -6.55 -17.20 42.71
C THR A 118 -6.01 -16.12 41.78
N VAL A 119 -6.83 -15.68 40.83
CA VAL A 119 -6.53 -14.61 39.87
C VAL A 119 -7.51 -13.46 40.12
N LEU A 120 -7.01 -12.22 40.08
CA LEU A 120 -7.84 -11.02 40.17
C LEU A 120 -8.31 -10.65 38.76
N VAL A 121 -9.62 -10.58 38.56
CA VAL A 121 -10.25 -10.24 37.28
C VAL A 121 -10.96 -8.87 37.42
N PRO A 122 -10.74 -7.91 36.52
CA PRO A 122 -11.44 -6.63 36.51
C PRO A 122 -12.98 -6.78 36.52
N THR A 123 -13.70 -5.97 37.30
CA THR A 123 -15.16 -6.11 37.47
C THR A 123 -15.96 -5.69 36.22
N ASP A 124 -15.40 -4.81 35.39
CA ASP A 124 -15.93 -4.39 34.09
C ASP A 124 -15.93 -5.53 33.05
N GLU A 125 -15.04 -6.50 33.20
CA GLU A 125 -15.00 -7.69 32.35
C GLU A 125 -15.95 -8.79 32.83
N LEU A 126 -16.71 -8.61 33.93
CA LEU A 126 -17.56 -9.67 34.50
C LEU A 126 -19.06 -9.38 34.31
N SER A 127 -19.77 -10.30 33.65
CA SER A 127 -21.24 -10.26 33.57
C SER A 127 -21.89 -11.16 34.63
N LYS A 128 -22.99 -10.67 35.23
CA LYS A 128 -23.78 -11.42 36.23
C LYS A 128 -24.57 -12.53 35.55
N ILE A 129 -24.51 -13.73 36.10
CA ILE A 129 -25.44 -14.80 35.77
C ILE A 129 -26.57 -14.74 36.80
N ASP A 130 -27.73 -14.20 36.38
CA ASP A 130 -28.97 -14.23 37.17
C ASP A 130 -29.75 -15.49 36.79
N ASP A 131 -30.05 -16.35 37.76
CA ASP A 131 -31.07 -17.40 37.58
C ASP A 131 -32.47 -16.78 37.62
N ASP A 132 -33.46 -17.45 37.01
CA ASP A 132 -34.87 -17.02 36.90
C ASP A 132 -35.56 -16.72 38.27
N ASP A 133 -34.91 -17.07 39.38
CA ASP A 133 -35.35 -16.79 40.76
C ASP A 133 -34.64 -15.57 41.39
N GLY A 134 -33.91 -14.78 40.59
CA GLY A 134 -33.21 -13.56 41.02
C GLY A 134 -31.96 -13.81 41.88
N THR A 135 -31.44 -15.04 41.89
CA THR A 135 -30.25 -15.42 42.65
C THR A 135 -29.03 -15.39 41.73
N VAL A 136 -27.99 -14.63 42.11
CA VAL A 136 -26.75 -14.53 41.33
C VAL A 136 -25.89 -15.76 41.60
N THR A 137 -25.74 -16.66 40.63
CA THR A 137 -25.03 -17.95 40.80
C THR A 137 -23.60 -17.97 40.26
N GLY A 138 -23.15 -16.91 39.59
CA GLY A 138 -21.76 -16.79 39.17
C GLY A 138 -21.45 -15.51 38.38
N TRP A 139 -20.16 -15.33 38.09
CA TRP A 139 -19.64 -14.26 37.23
C TRP A 139 -18.94 -14.91 36.04
N LYS A 140 -19.20 -14.41 34.84
CA LYS A 140 -18.57 -14.89 33.61
C LYS A 140 -17.56 -13.85 33.13
N GLU A 141 -16.31 -14.27 32.90
CA GLU A 141 -15.33 -13.48 32.15
C GLU A 141 -15.90 -13.20 30.76
N THR A 142 -16.15 -11.93 30.50
CA THR A 142 -16.42 -11.35 29.19
C THR A 142 -15.06 -11.18 28.55
N GLY A 143 -14.39 -12.30 28.25
CA GLY A 143 -13.13 -12.29 27.52
C GLY A 143 -13.29 -11.37 26.31
N ALA A 144 -12.41 -10.36 26.23
CA ALA A 144 -12.42 -9.26 25.26
C ALA A 144 -13.24 -9.64 24.03
N ARG A 145 -14.44 -9.05 23.88
CA ARG A 145 -15.33 -9.32 22.74
C ARG A 145 -14.48 -9.23 21.49
N HIS A 146 -14.16 -10.38 20.89
CA HIS A 146 -13.53 -10.41 19.59
C HIS A 146 -14.54 -9.77 18.66
N ALA A 147 -14.38 -8.47 18.39
CA ALA A 147 -15.35 -7.71 17.61
C ALA A 147 -15.65 -8.48 16.32
N GLU A 148 -16.88 -8.99 16.28
CA GLU A 148 -17.37 -9.96 15.33
C GLU A 148 -17.63 -9.24 14.01
N VAL A 149 -16.59 -8.99 13.20
CA VAL A 149 -16.85 -8.26 11.96
C VAL A 149 -17.43 -9.19 10.89
N GLY A 150 -18.76 -9.21 10.81
CA GLY A 150 -19.49 -9.80 9.71
C GLY A 150 -19.23 -9.07 8.39
N LEU A 151 -19.43 -9.76 7.25
CA LEU A 151 -19.24 -9.16 5.91
C LEU A 151 -20.08 -7.88 5.72
N GLY A 152 -21.29 -7.82 6.30
CA GLY A 152 -22.14 -6.64 6.25
C GLY A 152 -21.59 -5.45 7.03
N GLU A 153 -21.01 -5.68 8.20
CA GLU A 153 -20.38 -4.65 9.02
C GLU A 153 -19.05 -4.18 8.42
N PHE A 154 -18.30 -5.09 7.80
CA PHE A 154 -17.09 -4.75 7.05
C PHE A 154 -17.40 -3.84 5.84
N LEU A 155 -18.41 -4.18 5.05
CA LEU A 155 -18.79 -3.43 3.85
C LEU A 155 -19.58 -2.16 4.16
N GLY A 156 -20.33 -2.13 5.27
CA GLY A 156 -21.10 -0.97 5.71
C GLY A 156 -20.35 -0.03 6.67
N GLY A 157 -19.27 -0.51 7.30
CA GLY A 157 -18.54 0.19 8.33
C GLY A 157 -17.80 1.42 7.79
N THR A 158 -17.95 2.54 8.50
CA THR A 158 -17.34 3.83 8.16
C THR A 158 -16.13 4.18 9.03
N GLU A 159 -15.80 3.33 9.99
CA GLU A 159 -14.67 3.53 10.90
C GLU A 159 -13.62 2.44 10.69
N TRP A 160 -12.35 2.83 10.75
CA TRP A 160 -11.22 1.93 10.64
C TRP A 160 -10.35 2.09 11.88
N ASN A 161 -10.47 1.14 12.81
CA ASN A 161 -9.68 1.14 14.03
C ASN A 161 -9.33 -0.30 14.46
N PRO A 162 -8.28 -0.88 13.86
CA PRO A 162 -7.87 -2.26 14.17
C PRO A 162 -6.99 -2.39 15.42
N LEU A 163 -6.54 -1.28 16.02
CA LEU A 163 -5.48 -1.26 17.04
C LEU A 163 -5.90 -0.66 18.38
N LEU A 164 -6.97 0.15 18.45
CA LEU A 164 -7.34 0.90 19.65
C LEU A 164 -8.82 0.70 19.99
N GLY A 165 -9.14 0.41 21.25
CA GLY A 165 -10.51 0.26 21.75
C GLY A 165 -10.90 -1.17 22.13
N GLU A 166 -11.93 -1.29 22.96
CA GLU A 166 -12.52 -2.58 23.38
C GLU A 166 -13.17 -3.33 22.21
N GLU A 167 -13.63 -2.60 21.18
CA GLU A 167 -14.22 -3.16 19.96
C GLU A 167 -13.35 -2.80 18.74
N LYS A 168 -12.79 -3.82 18.07
CA LYS A 168 -12.02 -3.65 16.84
C LYS A 168 -12.96 -3.36 15.66
N GLN A 169 -12.78 -2.22 15.01
CA GLN A 169 -13.62 -1.80 13.89
C GLN A 169 -12.88 -1.95 12.56
N PHE A 170 -13.50 -2.65 11.61
CA PHE A 170 -12.90 -2.95 10.30
C PHE A 170 -13.80 -2.47 9.14
N GLY A 171 -14.07 -1.18 9.04
CA GLY A 171 -14.81 -0.60 7.91
C GLY A 171 -13.95 -0.47 6.64
N ILE A 172 -14.49 -0.85 5.48
CA ILE A 172 -13.78 -0.74 4.19
C ILE A 172 -13.74 0.70 3.64
N TRP A 173 -14.75 1.53 3.97
CA TRP A 173 -14.93 2.84 3.34
C TRP A 173 -13.78 3.83 3.58
N PRO A 174 -13.20 3.93 4.80
CA PRO A 174 -12.02 4.76 5.03
C PRO A 174 -10.81 4.37 4.19
N LEU A 175 -10.62 3.07 3.92
CA LEU A 175 -9.52 2.56 3.10
C LEU A 175 -9.71 2.95 1.63
N ILE A 176 -10.93 2.79 1.11
CA ILE A 176 -11.26 3.17 -0.26
C ILE A 176 -11.14 4.69 -0.44
N SER A 177 -11.75 5.47 0.46
CA SER A 177 -11.75 6.93 0.38
C SER A 177 -10.35 7.50 0.55
N GLY A 178 -9.55 6.99 1.48
CA GLY A 178 -8.15 7.37 1.66
C GLY A 178 -7.30 7.08 0.42
N THR A 179 -7.47 5.89 -0.17
CA THR A 179 -6.74 5.52 -1.39
C THR A 179 -7.13 6.40 -2.57
N LEU A 180 -8.42 6.65 -2.77
CA LEU A 180 -8.92 7.54 -3.83
C LEU A 180 -8.43 8.98 -3.64
N LEU A 181 -8.43 9.49 -2.41
CA LEU A 181 -7.97 10.84 -2.08
C LEU A 181 -6.47 11.00 -2.40
N ILE A 182 -5.63 10.07 -1.93
CA ILE A 182 -4.18 10.08 -2.21
C ILE A 182 -3.94 9.98 -3.72
N THR A 183 -4.66 9.10 -4.40
CA THR A 183 -4.54 8.91 -5.87
C THR A 183 -4.94 10.18 -6.62
N ALA A 184 -6.04 10.83 -6.22
CA ALA A 184 -6.49 12.07 -6.84
C ALA A 184 -5.46 13.20 -6.66
N ILE A 185 -4.93 13.38 -5.44
CA ILE A 185 -3.90 14.39 -5.16
C ILE A 185 -2.64 14.10 -5.98
N ALA A 186 -2.18 12.85 -6.00
CA ALA A 186 -1.03 12.43 -6.79
C ALA A 186 -1.23 12.68 -8.28
N ALA A 187 -2.42 12.38 -8.82
CA ALA A 187 -2.75 12.59 -10.23
C ALA A 187 -2.79 14.08 -10.58
N VAL A 188 -3.45 14.91 -9.78
CA VAL A 188 -3.52 16.37 -9.97
C VAL A 188 -2.13 17.00 -9.96
N PHE A 189 -1.20 16.47 -9.19
CA PHE A 189 0.18 16.95 -9.16
C PHE A 189 1.02 16.39 -10.32
N ALA A 190 1.07 15.06 -10.48
CA ALA A 190 2.01 14.38 -11.34
C ALA A 190 1.61 14.41 -12.83
N LEU A 191 0.32 14.34 -13.15
CA LEU A 191 -0.14 14.35 -14.54
C LEU A 191 0.21 15.64 -15.28
N PRO A 192 -0.13 16.84 -14.78
CA PRO A 192 0.21 18.07 -15.51
C PRO A 192 1.72 18.28 -15.60
N ILE A 193 2.47 18.09 -14.51
CA ILE A 193 3.92 18.28 -14.50
C ILE A 193 4.61 17.26 -15.41
N GLY A 194 4.22 15.99 -15.31
CA GLY A 194 4.75 14.90 -16.13
C GLY A 194 4.45 15.10 -17.61
N LEU A 195 3.23 15.54 -17.95
CA LEU A 195 2.83 15.80 -19.32
C LEU A 195 3.58 17.01 -19.92
N ILE A 196 3.70 18.12 -19.18
CA ILE A 196 4.49 19.28 -19.63
C ILE A 196 5.94 18.87 -19.86
N THR A 197 6.53 18.09 -18.94
CA THR A 197 7.89 17.57 -19.08
C THR A 197 8.02 16.69 -20.32
N ALA A 198 7.04 15.82 -20.58
CA ALA A 198 7.00 14.96 -21.75
C ALA A 198 6.92 15.74 -23.06
N ILE A 199 6.04 16.74 -23.16
CA ILE A 199 5.88 17.60 -24.33
C ILE A 199 7.19 18.36 -24.60
N PHE A 200 7.79 18.92 -23.56
CA PHE A 200 9.06 19.61 -23.67
C PHE A 200 10.17 18.67 -24.19
N LEU A 201 10.27 17.46 -23.64
CA LEU A 201 11.25 16.46 -24.05
C LEU A 201 11.00 15.91 -25.47
N SER A 202 9.74 15.77 -25.88
CA SER A 202 9.39 15.25 -27.21
C SER A 202 9.63 16.27 -28.31
N GLU A 203 9.32 17.55 -28.07
CA GLU A 203 9.19 18.55 -29.14
C GLU A 203 10.25 19.66 -29.14
N TYR A 204 10.72 20.05 -27.95
CA TYR A 204 11.58 21.22 -27.78
C TYR A 204 13.00 20.86 -27.36
N ALA A 205 13.18 19.76 -26.63
CA ALA A 205 14.46 19.42 -26.03
C ALA A 205 15.52 19.02 -27.08
N PRO A 206 16.73 19.62 -27.02
CA PRO A 206 17.85 19.17 -27.83
C PRO A 206 18.29 17.78 -27.39
N GLU A 207 18.90 17.03 -28.30
CA GLU A 207 19.25 15.61 -28.10
C GLU A 207 20.16 15.38 -26.88
N ARG A 208 21.04 16.33 -26.56
CA ARG A 208 21.89 16.28 -25.36
C ARG A 208 21.09 16.32 -24.06
N LEU A 209 20.07 17.19 -23.97
CA LEU A 209 19.26 17.32 -22.78
C LEU A 209 18.45 16.05 -22.54
N ARG A 210 17.90 15.48 -23.61
CA ARG A 210 17.16 14.21 -23.60
C ARG A 210 18.00 13.07 -23.02
N ASN A 211 19.24 12.94 -23.51
CA ASN A 211 20.16 11.88 -23.09
C ASN A 211 20.63 12.01 -21.63
N THR A 212 20.46 13.19 -21.02
CA THR A 212 20.75 13.42 -19.60
C THR A 212 19.50 13.23 -18.74
N VAL A 213 18.35 13.76 -19.16
CA VAL A 213 17.11 13.74 -18.38
C VAL A 213 16.55 12.32 -18.25
N LYS A 214 16.56 11.51 -19.31
CA LYS A 214 16.04 10.13 -19.25
C LYS A 214 16.72 9.28 -18.16
N PRO A 215 18.06 9.18 -18.11
CA PRO A 215 18.74 8.47 -17.02
C PRO A 215 18.44 9.03 -15.63
N ILE A 216 18.28 10.35 -15.48
CA ILE A 216 17.94 10.96 -14.18
C ILE A 216 16.53 10.52 -13.73
N LEU A 217 15.56 10.52 -14.65
CA LEU A 217 14.21 10.04 -14.38
C LEU A 217 14.20 8.54 -14.01
N GLU A 218 15.03 7.73 -14.67
CA GLU A 218 15.20 6.31 -14.33
C GLU A 218 15.83 6.11 -12.94
N ILE A 219 16.82 6.93 -12.56
CA ILE A 219 17.43 6.89 -11.22
C ILE A 219 16.43 7.30 -10.14
N LEU A 220 15.59 8.31 -10.40
CA LEU A 220 14.53 8.72 -9.48
C LEU A 220 13.51 7.60 -9.23
N ALA A 221 13.23 6.77 -10.23
CA ALA A 221 12.38 5.59 -10.09
C ALA A 221 13.04 4.45 -9.28
N GLY A 222 14.36 4.49 -9.10
CA GLY A 222 15.12 3.52 -8.31
C GLY A 222 15.14 3.81 -6.80
N ILE A 223 14.55 4.92 -6.35
CA ILE A 223 14.50 5.26 -4.92
C ILE A 223 13.56 4.27 -4.18
N PRO A 224 14.01 3.66 -3.07
CA PRO A 224 13.15 2.74 -2.30
C PRO A 224 11.90 3.44 -1.78
N THR A 225 10.75 2.76 -1.85
CA THR A 225 9.44 3.32 -1.47
C THR A 225 9.37 3.76 0.00
N VAL A 226 10.09 3.09 0.90
CA VAL A 226 10.19 3.46 2.32
C VAL A 226 10.77 4.87 2.50
N VAL A 227 11.70 5.29 1.62
CA VAL A 227 12.30 6.63 1.67
C VAL A 227 11.24 7.69 1.40
N PHE A 228 10.32 7.45 0.46
CA PHE A 228 9.22 8.38 0.18
C PHE A 228 8.24 8.52 1.36
N GLY A 229 7.97 7.43 2.09
CA GLY A 229 7.14 7.49 3.29
C GLY A 229 7.78 8.35 4.40
N PHE A 230 9.07 8.17 4.66
CA PHE A 230 9.81 9.00 5.61
C PHE A 230 9.94 10.46 5.13
N PHE A 231 10.19 10.67 3.85
CA PHE A 231 10.25 11.99 3.22
C PHE A 231 8.92 12.76 3.35
N ALA A 232 7.79 12.07 3.22
CA ALA A 232 6.47 12.68 3.40
C ALA A 232 6.31 13.29 4.79
N LEU A 233 6.70 12.56 5.84
CA LEU A 233 6.58 13.01 7.22
C LEU A 233 7.62 14.06 7.63
N THR A 234 8.84 13.95 7.10
CA THR A 234 9.97 14.78 7.57
C THR A 234 10.21 16.03 6.73
N VAL A 235 9.78 16.05 5.47
CA VAL A 235 10.00 17.18 4.56
C VAL A 235 8.68 17.75 4.06
N LEU A 236 7.77 16.92 3.54
CA LEU A 236 6.53 17.43 2.94
C LEU A 236 5.57 17.97 3.99
N THR A 237 5.30 17.23 5.08
CA THR A 237 4.38 17.70 6.14
C THR A 237 4.87 19.01 6.77
N PRO A 238 6.14 19.16 7.22
CA PRO A 238 6.65 20.44 7.72
C PRO A 238 6.63 21.55 6.66
N GLY A 239 6.93 21.22 5.40
CA GLY A 239 6.87 22.18 4.30
C GLY A 239 5.45 22.69 4.04
N LEU A 240 4.45 21.81 4.09
CA LEU A 240 3.03 22.17 3.98
C LEU A 240 2.57 23.02 5.16
N ASN A 241 2.99 22.69 6.39
CA ASN A 241 2.68 23.52 7.56
C ASN A 241 3.31 24.91 7.47
N TRP A 242 4.56 25.01 7.01
CA TRP A 242 5.19 26.32 6.75
C TRP A 242 4.42 27.14 5.70
N MET A 243 3.96 26.50 4.61
CA MET A 243 3.12 27.16 3.61
C MET A 243 1.75 27.56 4.18
N GLY A 244 1.16 26.73 5.03
CA GLY A 244 -0.08 27.00 5.74
C GLY A 244 0.02 28.20 6.67
N GLU A 245 1.09 28.28 7.46
CA GLU A 245 1.40 29.43 8.32
C GLU A 245 1.55 30.72 7.52
N LEU A 246 2.26 30.68 6.39
CA LEU A 246 2.40 31.82 5.50
C LEU A 246 1.03 32.25 4.96
N TYR A 247 0.20 31.31 4.51
CA TYR A 247 -1.17 31.58 4.06
C TYR A 247 -2.02 32.20 5.18
N ASN A 248 -1.96 31.66 6.40
CA ASN A 248 -2.71 32.17 7.55
C ASN A 248 -2.29 33.61 7.89
N SER A 249 -0.99 33.92 7.79
CA SER A 249 -0.47 35.27 8.02
C SER A 249 -0.94 36.30 6.99
N LEU A 250 -1.11 35.90 5.73
CA LEU A 250 -1.46 36.78 4.61
C LEU A 250 -2.97 36.88 4.38
N ALA A 251 -3.68 35.76 4.49
CA ALA A 251 -5.08 35.62 4.08
C ALA A 251 -6.06 35.53 5.27
N LYS A 252 -5.58 35.58 6.52
CA LYS A 252 -6.38 35.39 7.76
C LYS A 252 -7.20 34.10 7.74
N GLY A 253 -6.69 33.04 7.10
CA GLY A 253 -7.28 31.70 7.12
C GLY A 253 -6.73 30.84 8.25
N GLU A 254 -7.30 29.65 8.41
CA GLU A 254 -6.80 28.59 9.29
C GLU A 254 -6.56 27.33 8.44
N LEU A 255 -5.36 27.26 7.85
CA LEU A 255 -4.86 26.09 7.15
C LEU A 255 -3.78 25.43 8.01
N VAL A 256 -4.09 24.26 8.55
CA VAL A 256 -3.18 23.46 9.39
C VAL A 256 -3.21 22.02 8.88
N PHE A 257 -2.05 21.37 8.81
CA PHE A 257 -1.93 19.98 8.40
C PHE A 257 -1.47 19.12 9.58
N ASP A 258 -2.24 18.07 9.87
CA ASP A 258 -1.86 17.05 10.83
C ASP A 258 -0.57 16.32 10.42
N THR A 259 0.09 15.67 11.38
CA THR A 259 1.28 14.85 11.13
C THR A 259 1.02 13.79 10.05
N TYR A 260 -0.14 13.14 10.12
CA TYR A 260 -0.60 12.13 9.17
C TYR A 260 -1.70 12.72 8.28
N ASN A 261 -1.32 13.47 7.26
CA ASN A 261 -2.26 14.08 6.33
C ASN A 261 -2.20 13.44 4.94
N ALA A 262 -3.33 13.41 4.24
CA ALA A 262 -3.43 12.82 2.90
C ALA A 262 -2.69 13.64 1.83
N MET A 263 -2.48 14.94 2.05
CA MET A 263 -1.83 15.83 1.08
C MET A 263 -0.33 15.52 0.94
N SER A 264 0.39 15.33 2.04
CA SER A 264 1.81 14.98 2.03
C SER A 264 2.03 13.58 1.44
N ALA A 265 1.19 12.61 1.82
CA ALA A 265 1.20 11.28 1.25
C ALA A 265 0.92 11.30 -0.26
N GLY A 266 -0.12 12.03 -0.70
CA GLY A 266 -0.46 12.22 -2.11
C GLY A 266 0.64 12.89 -2.91
N LEU A 267 1.28 13.93 -2.39
CA LEU A 267 2.42 14.60 -3.04
C LEU A 267 3.65 13.69 -3.13
N ALA A 268 3.96 12.92 -2.08
CA ALA A 268 5.06 11.97 -2.11
C ALA A 268 4.85 10.90 -3.21
N VAL A 269 3.64 10.34 -3.28
CA VAL A 269 3.25 9.41 -4.35
C VAL A 269 3.31 10.11 -5.71
N GLY A 270 2.84 11.36 -5.81
CA GLY A 270 2.92 12.18 -7.02
C GLY A 270 4.35 12.33 -7.54
N ILE A 271 5.30 12.67 -6.66
CA ILE A 271 6.73 12.76 -7.00
C ILE A 271 7.27 11.40 -7.47
N MET A 272 6.86 10.31 -6.80
CA MET A 272 7.27 8.96 -7.15
C MET A 272 6.79 8.54 -8.55
N ILE A 273 5.56 8.87 -8.94
CA ILE A 273 5.00 8.48 -10.25
C ILE A 273 5.37 9.45 -11.38
N LEU A 274 5.86 10.64 -11.07
CA LEU A 274 6.20 11.67 -12.07
C LEU A 274 7.17 11.16 -13.17
N PRO A 275 8.26 10.43 -12.87
CA PRO A 275 9.14 9.89 -13.89
C PRO A 275 8.43 8.91 -14.84
N ILE A 276 7.53 8.10 -14.30
CA ILE A 276 6.76 7.12 -15.08
C ILE A 276 5.80 7.85 -16.03
N VAL A 277 5.04 8.81 -15.51
CA VAL A 277 4.10 9.62 -16.32
C VAL A 277 4.84 10.36 -17.43
N SER A 278 5.97 11.00 -17.11
CA SER A 278 6.75 11.75 -18.09
C SER A 278 7.33 10.85 -19.18
N SER A 279 7.95 9.72 -18.81
CA SER A 279 8.54 8.80 -19.79
C SER A 279 7.46 8.17 -20.68
N LEU A 280 6.35 7.73 -20.10
CA LEU A 280 5.26 7.11 -20.85
C LEU A 280 4.62 8.09 -21.84
N ALA A 281 4.38 9.32 -21.40
CA ALA A 281 3.83 10.37 -22.26
C ALA A 281 4.83 10.77 -23.37
N GLU A 282 6.12 10.87 -23.08
CA GLU A 282 7.15 11.19 -24.09
C GLU A 282 7.21 10.12 -25.18
N ASP A 283 7.19 8.84 -24.79
CA ASP A 283 7.24 7.71 -25.72
C ASP A 283 5.95 7.64 -26.56
N ALA A 284 4.78 7.93 -25.96
CA ALA A 284 3.51 8.02 -26.66
C ALA A 284 3.49 9.17 -27.70
N LEU A 285 3.95 10.37 -27.34
CA LEU A 285 4.03 11.52 -28.25
C LEU A 285 4.96 11.24 -29.44
N ARG A 286 6.05 10.51 -29.21
CA ARG A 286 7.01 10.15 -30.27
C ARG A 286 6.56 9.02 -31.17
N ALA A 287 5.58 8.22 -30.75
CA ALA A 287 5.01 7.18 -31.60
C ALA A 287 4.23 7.77 -32.80
N VAL A 288 3.89 9.07 -32.76
CA VAL A 288 3.20 9.76 -33.86
C VAL A 288 4.10 9.82 -35.12
N PRO A 289 3.61 9.33 -36.28
CA PRO A 289 4.37 9.36 -37.53
C PRO A 289 4.82 10.77 -37.93
N LYS A 290 6.08 10.90 -38.36
CA LYS A 290 6.64 12.18 -38.83
C LYS A 290 5.85 12.80 -39.99
N SER A 291 5.27 11.99 -40.87
CA SER A 291 4.48 12.48 -42.01
C SER A 291 3.25 13.30 -41.59
N LEU A 292 2.62 12.98 -40.45
CA LEU A 292 1.50 13.77 -39.92
C LEU A 292 1.99 15.13 -39.39
N ARG A 293 3.16 15.14 -38.75
CA ARG A 293 3.78 16.36 -38.23
C ARG A 293 4.25 17.27 -39.36
N ASP A 294 4.95 16.72 -40.35
CA ASP A 294 5.39 17.46 -41.54
C ASP A 294 4.20 18.02 -42.34
N GLY A 295 3.11 17.27 -42.42
CA GLY A 295 1.85 17.73 -43.02
C GLY A 295 1.22 18.91 -42.27
N ALA A 296 1.21 18.87 -40.93
CA ALA A 296 0.71 19.99 -40.12
C ALA A 296 1.59 21.25 -40.28
N PHE A 297 2.92 21.11 -40.28
CA PHE A 297 3.81 22.22 -40.57
C PHE A 297 3.61 22.80 -41.98
N ALA A 298 3.32 21.97 -42.98
CA ALA A 298 3.00 22.42 -44.35
C ALA A 298 1.69 23.23 -44.44
N LEU A 299 0.76 23.02 -43.50
CA LEU A 299 -0.47 23.82 -43.35
C LEU A 299 -0.27 25.11 -42.54
N GLY A 300 0.96 25.41 -42.13
CA GLY A 300 1.31 26.61 -41.36
C GLY A 300 1.16 26.46 -39.84
N ALA A 301 0.96 25.23 -39.33
CA ALA A 301 0.91 24.98 -37.89
C ALA A 301 2.27 25.29 -37.24
N THR A 302 2.26 25.88 -36.05
CA THR A 302 3.47 26.11 -35.25
C THR A 302 3.79 24.88 -34.40
N ARG A 303 4.99 24.83 -33.78
CA ARG A 303 5.36 23.70 -32.89
C ARG A 303 4.44 23.53 -31.67
N LEU A 304 3.66 24.55 -31.31
CA LEU A 304 2.65 24.43 -30.25
C LEU A 304 1.34 23.82 -30.76
N ASP A 305 1.06 23.96 -32.06
CA ASP A 305 -0.17 23.48 -32.69
C ASP A 305 -0.06 22.00 -33.14
N VAL A 306 1.16 21.48 -33.25
CA VAL A 306 1.52 20.12 -33.68
C VAL A 306 1.83 19.23 -32.47
#